data_AF-A0A0D2I9L6-F1
#
_entry.id   AF-A0A0D2I9L6-F1
#
_cell.length_a   1.000
_cell.length_b   1.000
_cell.length_c   1.000
_cell.angle_alpha   90.00
_cell.angle_beta   90.00
_cell.angle_gamma   90.00
#
_symmetry.space_group_name_H-M   'P 1'
#
loop_
_entity.id
_entity.type
_entity.pdbx_description
1 polymer ?
#
loop_
_entity_poly.entity_id
_entity_poly.type
_entity_poly.pdbx_seq_one_letter_code
_entity_poly.pdbx_strand_id
1 'polypeptide(L)'
;MPREQSEEAQWWFEAVYSAVQQIPHGQCTSYGHIALLLGFPRRARQVGVCLKHLPSFDPSDPDKFYFHDQNVPWQRVVNSKGGISPRGDDGVAANRQAERLRAEGVEPLGIVRSLSASTEAHTVPDTLMPFQKIRQEQYRRVWGLHLWRLTGQDTATVQVCLTYQRDQHFCKRKGQYLHRYILPKLWEEFGKSSKAATMIILAHSLGSASAIVAVALHSQETEHQYPCGGLILSGWGTVTTLPKELVEEMLTAHRHVGRLNLPMDGKDISMFGEEGLGLASTRIRGLSKEMDQSMSCGEIEDGNLHWRGYWESYAKKVKVPLMYGMGEKDGLWEANQKTINDFTAAFSNSPRAESGLVLGAPHCLELSHWGPGWLWRCLGFAVECATSTGTEGPRPI
;
A
#
# COMPACT_ATOMS: atom_id res chain seq x y z
N MET A 1 -30.05 12.83 7.25
CA MET A 1 -28.57 12.83 7.23
C MET A 1 -28.13 11.52 6.60
N PRO A 2 -27.45 11.48 5.45
CA PRO A 2 -26.77 10.26 5.00
C PRO A 2 -25.82 9.84 6.11
N ARG A 3 -25.89 8.58 6.57
CA ARG A 3 -24.91 8.06 7.53
C ARG A 3 -23.55 8.10 6.85
N GLU A 4 -22.60 8.85 7.42
CA GLU A 4 -21.20 8.74 7.05
C GLU A 4 -20.78 7.27 7.14
N GLN A 5 -20.10 6.78 6.10
CA GLN A 5 -19.58 5.42 6.10
C GLN A 5 -18.50 5.33 7.18
N SER A 6 -18.56 4.28 8.01
CA SER A 6 -17.49 3.99 8.97
C SER A 6 -16.15 3.84 8.25
N GLU A 7 -15.04 4.20 8.89
CA GLU A 7 -13.69 4.07 8.33
C GLU A 7 -13.38 2.65 7.81
N GLU A 8 -13.87 1.61 8.50
CA GLU A 8 -13.74 0.21 8.05
C GLU A 8 -14.43 -0.03 6.69
N ALA A 9 -15.59 0.58 6.47
CA ALA A 9 -16.34 0.43 5.24
C ALA A 9 -15.64 1.15 4.07
N GLN A 10 -15.08 2.33 4.32
CA GLN A 10 -14.37 3.07 3.30
C GLN A 10 -13.09 2.35 2.87
N TRP A 11 -12.30 1.85 3.84
CA TRP A 11 -11.14 1.01 3.55
C TRP A 11 -11.54 -0.22 2.71
N TRP A 12 -12.62 -0.90 3.09
CA TRP A 12 -13.05 -2.09 2.37
C TRP A 12 -13.38 -1.80 0.90
N PHE A 13 -14.00 -0.66 0.61
CA PHE A 13 -14.28 -0.24 -0.76
C PHE A 13 -13.01 0.00 -1.56
N GLU A 14 -12.05 0.77 -1.01
CA GLU A 14 -10.77 1.02 -1.67
C GLU A 14 -9.96 -0.25 -1.87
N ALA A 15 -9.87 -1.09 -0.85
CA ALA A 15 -9.14 -2.35 -0.93
C ALA A 15 -9.72 -3.24 -2.02
N VAL A 16 -11.06 -3.28 -2.16
CA VAL A 16 -11.73 -3.98 -3.27
C VAL A 16 -11.40 -3.34 -4.61
N TYR A 17 -11.49 -2.01 -4.76
CA TYR A 17 -11.22 -1.35 -6.04
C TYR A 17 -9.75 -1.53 -6.47
N SER A 18 -8.80 -1.36 -5.56
CA SER A 18 -7.38 -1.63 -5.82
C SER A 18 -7.13 -3.11 -6.17
N ALA A 19 -7.78 -4.06 -5.49
CA ALA A 19 -7.69 -5.49 -5.85
C ALA A 19 -8.18 -5.76 -7.27
N VAL A 20 -9.21 -5.04 -7.69
CA VAL A 20 -9.85 -5.22 -9.00
C VAL A 20 -9.03 -4.59 -10.11
N GLN A 21 -8.39 -3.43 -9.88
CA GLN A 21 -7.46 -2.82 -10.84
C GLN A 21 -6.29 -3.74 -11.23
N GLN A 22 -5.93 -4.65 -10.34
CA GLN A 22 -4.86 -5.63 -10.55
C GLN A 22 -5.26 -6.82 -11.45
N ILE A 23 -6.53 -6.97 -11.83
CA ILE A 23 -6.95 -8.07 -12.72
C ILE A 23 -6.44 -7.76 -14.13
N PRO A 24 -5.62 -8.62 -14.76
CA PRO A 24 -5.13 -8.38 -16.12
C PRO A 24 -6.26 -8.35 -17.16
N HIS A 25 -6.01 -7.66 -18.27
CA HIS A 25 -6.90 -7.67 -19.43
C HIS A 25 -7.12 -9.09 -19.96
N GLY A 26 -8.36 -9.42 -20.33
CA GLY A 26 -8.72 -10.74 -20.86
C GLY A 26 -8.78 -11.84 -19.78
N GLN A 27 -8.64 -11.48 -18.51
CA GLN A 27 -8.73 -12.43 -17.38
C GLN A 27 -9.85 -12.03 -16.43
N CYS A 28 -10.37 -13.03 -15.71
CA CYS A 28 -11.46 -12.84 -14.77
C CYS A 28 -11.17 -13.50 -13.41
N THR A 29 -11.82 -12.97 -12.39
CA THR A 29 -11.79 -13.48 -11.03
C THR A 29 -13.21 -13.51 -10.45
N SER A 30 -13.38 -14.03 -9.24
CA SER A 30 -14.70 -14.06 -8.59
C SER A 30 -14.78 -13.17 -7.35
N TYR A 31 -15.98 -12.74 -6.98
CA TYR A 31 -16.21 -11.98 -5.74
C TYR A 31 -15.60 -12.66 -4.50
N GLY A 32 -15.76 -13.98 -4.40
CA GLY A 32 -15.19 -14.77 -3.31
C GLY A 32 -13.66 -14.82 -3.36
N HIS A 33 -13.08 -14.81 -4.56
CA HIS A 33 -11.63 -14.77 -4.72
C HIS A 33 -11.06 -13.41 -4.31
N ILE A 34 -11.67 -12.29 -4.70
CA ILE A 34 -11.28 -10.95 -4.21
C ILE A 34 -11.39 -10.87 -2.68
N ALA A 35 -12.50 -11.33 -2.12
CA ALA A 35 -12.69 -11.32 -0.66
C ALA A 35 -11.64 -12.18 0.06
N LEU A 36 -11.29 -13.34 -0.50
CA LEU A 36 -10.23 -14.20 0.00
C LEU A 36 -8.86 -13.54 -0.08
N LEU A 37 -8.53 -12.88 -1.20
CA LEU A 37 -7.26 -12.16 -1.39
C LEU A 37 -7.10 -11.02 -0.37
N LEU A 38 -8.20 -10.36 -0.01
CA LEU A 38 -8.22 -9.32 1.00
C LEU A 38 -8.17 -9.85 2.44
N GLY A 39 -8.13 -11.18 2.65
CA GLY A 39 -8.10 -11.80 3.97
C GLY A 39 -9.48 -12.01 4.62
N PHE A 40 -10.57 -11.76 3.89
CA PHE A 40 -11.94 -11.86 4.39
C PHE A 40 -12.80 -12.79 3.53
N PRO A 41 -12.56 -14.12 3.54
CA PRO A 41 -13.21 -15.06 2.62
C PRO A 41 -14.75 -15.07 2.69
N ARG A 42 -15.33 -14.67 3.83
CA ARG A 42 -16.79 -14.58 4.03
C ARG A 42 -17.43 -13.27 3.53
N ARG A 43 -16.63 -12.31 3.04
CA ARG A 43 -17.10 -10.97 2.60
C ARG A 43 -17.37 -10.87 1.09
N ALA A 44 -17.54 -11.99 0.37
CA ALA A 44 -17.81 -12.00 -1.07
C ALA A 44 -19.00 -11.09 -1.49
N ARG A 45 -20.09 -11.09 -0.71
CA ARG A 45 -21.24 -10.22 -0.95
C ARG A 45 -20.89 -8.74 -0.83
N GLN A 46 -20.01 -8.39 0.11
CA GLN A 46 -19.58 -7.01 0.31
C GLN A 46 -18.70 -6.52 -0.85
N VAL A 47 -17.91 -7.38 -1.49
CA VAL A 47 -17.21 -7.03 -2.75
C VAL A 47 -18.23 -6.60 -3.83
N GLY A 48 -19.33 -7.36 -3.96
CA GLY A 48 -20.42 -6.99 -4.88
C GLY A 48 -21.09 -5.66 -4.53
N VAL A 49 -21.21 -5.35 -3.23
CA VAL A 49 -21.71 -4.05 -2.76
C VAL A 49 -20.76 -2.92 -3.17
N CYS A 50 -19.44 -3.09 -3.04
CA CYS A 50 -18.46 -2.10 -3.50
C CYS A 50 -18.64 -1.83 -5.00
N LEU A 51 -18.60 -2.87 -5.83
CA LEU A 51 -18.72 -2.72 -7.29
C LEU A 51 -20.08 -2.17 -7.74
N LYS A 52 -21.13 -2.34 -6.94
CA LYS A 52 -22.44 -1.71 -7.20
C LYS A 52 -22.40 -0.20 -7.00
N HIS A 53 -21.58 0.29 -6.08
CA HIS A 53 -21.46 1.71 -5.73
C HIS A 53 -20.20 2.35 -6.32
N LEU A 54 -19.55 1.70 -7.28
CA LEU A 54 -18.46 2.29 -8.05
C LEU A 54 -19.04 3.46 -8.86
N PRO A 55 -18.51 4.70 -8.70
CA PRO A 55 -19.05 5.85 -9.39
C PRO A 55 -18.73 5.81 -10.90
N SER A 56 -19.60 6.44 -11.69
CA SER A 56 -19.34 6.64 -13.11
C SER A 56 -18.34 7.77 -13.32
N PHE A 57 -17.46 7.62 -14.32
CA PHE A 57 -16.57 8.70 -14.75
C PHE A 57 -17.35 9.88 -15.32
N ASP A 58 -16.98 11.10 -14.92
CA ASP A 58 -17.56 12.35 -15.43
C ASP A 58 -16.48 13.14 -16.18
N PRO A 59 -16.53 13.24 -17.53
CA PRO A 59 -15.52 13.98 -18.29
C PRO A 59 -15.47 15.49 -17.97
N SER A 60 -16.54 16.06 -17.40
CA SER A 60 -16.58 17.48 -17.02
C SER A 60 -15.90 17.75 -15.68
N ASP A 61 -15.70 16.70 -14.88
CA ASP A 61 -15.00 16.73 -13.59
C ASP A 61 -14.23 15.41 -13.43
N PRO A 62 -13.16 15.20 -14.23
CA PRO A 62 -12.47 13.91 -14.34
C PRO A 62 -11.84 13.46 -13.02
N ASP A 63 -11.67 14.41 -12.11
CA ASP A 63 -10.97 14.26 -10.85
C ASP A 63 -11.94 14.13 -9.66
N LYS A 64 -13.25 14.10 -9.90
CA LYS A 64 -14.28 13.97 -8.85
C LYS A 64 -14.15 12.72 -7.99
N PHE A 65 -13.74 11.61 -8.61
CA PHE A 65 -13.57 10.32 -7.95
C PHE A 65 -12.32 9.64 -8.47
N TYR A 66 -11.39 9.27 -7.57
CA TYR A 66 -10.23 8.47 -7.99
C TYR A 66 -10.63 7.12 -8.58
N PHE A 67 -11.46 6.35 -7.89
CA PHE A 67 -11.94 5.06 -8.39
C PHE A 67 -13.26 5.27 -9.12
N HIS A 68 -13.32 4.88 -10.39
CA HIS A 68 -14.51 5.01 -11.22
C HIS A 68 -14.60 3.87 -12.24
N ASP A 69 -15.73 3.78 -12.94
CA ASP A 69 -16.07 2.71 -13.88
C ASP A 69 -15.22 2.64 -15.17
N GLN A 70 -14.32 3.61 -15.38
CA GLN A 70 -13.34 3.58 -16.48
C GLN A 70 -11.94 3.13 -16.03
N ASN A 71 -11.57 3.30 -14.75
CA ASN A 71 -10.26 2.90 -14.26
C ASN A 71 -10.27 1.68 -13.31
N VAL A 72 -11.44 1.26 -12.83
CA VAL A 72 -11.63 -0.01 -12.11
C VAL A 72 -12.30 -1.01 -13.07
N PRO A 73 -11.64 -2.12 -13.46
CA PRO A 73 -12.17 -3.08 -14.42
C PRO A 73 -13.19 -4.03 -13.76
N TRP A 74 -14.27 -3.46 -13.25
CA TRP A 74 -15.34 -4.14 -12.51
C TRP A 74 -15.97 -5.31 -13.30
N GLN A 75 -15.94 -5.24 -14.64
CA GLN A 75 -16.46 -6.29 -15.51
C GLN A 75 -15.74 -7.64 -15.32
N ARG A 76 -14.48 -7.62 -14.88
CA ARG A 76 -13.64 -8.81 -14.72
C ARG A 76 -13.96 -9.61 -13.44
N VAL A 77 -14.90 -9.13 -12.61
CA VAL A 77 -15.35 -9.82 -11.40
C VAL A 77 -16.70 -10.51 -11.64
N VAL A 78 -16.68 -11.84 -11.66
CA VAL A 78 -17.83 -12.71 -11.98
C VAL A 78 -18.26 -13.56 -10.79
N ASN A 79 -19.36 -14.31 -10.92
CA ASN A 79 -19.79 -15.24 -9.88
C ASN A 79 -18.85 -16.47 -9.80
N SER A 80 -19.00 -17.29 -8.75
CA SER A 80 -18.15 -18.47 -8.53
C SER A 80 -18.28 -19.56 -9.60
N LYS A 81 -19.33 -19.53 -10.42
CA LYS A 81 -19.56 -20.43 -11.56
C LYS A 81 -18.96 -19.91 -12.87
N GLY A 82 -18.27 -18.76 -12.85
CA GLY A 82 -17.67 -18.14 -14.04
C GLY A 82 -18.66 -17.35 -14.90
N GLY A 83 -19.86 -17.10 -14.40
CA GLY A 83 -20.92 -16.37 -15.10
C GLY A 83 -21.19 -14.97 -14.55
N ILE A 84 -21.95 -14.18 -15.30
CA ILE A 84 -22.41 -12.87 -14.86
C ILE A 84 -23.53 -13.05 -13.83
N SER A 85 -23.44 -12.34 -12.70
CA SER A 85 -24.50 -12.37 -11.68
C SER A 85 -25.75 -11.67 -12.20
N PRO A 86 -26.95 -12.28 -12.12
CA PRO A 86 -28.20 -11.61 -12.46
C PRO A 86 -28.39 -10.37 -11.60
N ARG A 87 -28.87 -9.29 -12.23
CA ARG A 87 -29.26 -8.07 -11.56
C ARG A 87 -30.75 -7.85 -11.85
N GLY A 88 -31.50 -7.37 -10.86
CA GLY A 88 -32.96 -7.16 -10.96
C GLY A 88 -33.34 -5.94 -11.81
N ASP A 89 -32.59 -5.69 -12.89
CA ASP A 89 -32.67 -4.54 -13.80
C ASP A 89 -32.91 -5.00 -15.24
N ASP A 90 -33.67 -6.09 -15.40
CA ASP A 90 -34.03 -6.70 -16.69
C ASP A 90 -32.84 -7.02 -17.62
N GLY A 91 -31.67 -7.26 -17.02
CA GLY A 91 -30.47 -7.72 -17.73
C GLY A 91 -29.60 -6.60 -18.33
N VAL A 92 -29.95 -5.33 -18.13
CA VAL A 92 -29.19 -4.19 -18.68
C VAL A 92 -27.73 -4.18 -18.18
N ALA A 93 -27.51 -4.27 -16.87
CA ALA A 93 -26.16 -4.32 -16.33
C ALA A 93 -25.42 -5.64 -16.67
N ALA A 94 -26.17 -6.74 -16.83
CA ALA A 94 -25.58 -8.02 -17.23
C ALA A 94 -25.07 -7.94 -18.68
N ASN A 95 -25.83 -7.32 -19.59
CA ASN A 95 -25.41 -7.10 -20.97
C ASN A 95 -24.20 -6.17 -21.05
N ARG A 96 -24.20 -5.06 -20.29
CA ARG A 96 -23.03 -4.15 -20.21
C ARG A 96 -21.76 -4.88 -19.74
N GLN A 97 -21.90 -5.79 -18.78
CA GLN A 97 -20.76 -6.59 -18.32
C GLN A 97 -20.30 -7.57 -19.42
N ALA A 98 -21.24 -8.22 -20.11
CA ALA A 98 -20.92 -9.16 -21.19
C ALA A 98 -20.23 -8.46 -22.37
N GLU A 99 -20.71 -7.29 -22.80
CA GLU A 99 -20.10 -6.50 -23.87
C GLU A 99 -18.66 -6.13 -23.56
N ARG A 100 -18.39 -5.62 -22.34
CA ARG A 100 -17.03 -5.29 -21.92
C ARG A 100 -16.13 -6.52 -21.84
N LEU A 101 -16.64 -7.65 -21.35
CA LEU A 101 -15.86 -8.90 -21.32
C LEU A 101 -15.52 -9.42 -22.73
N ARG A 102 -16.47 -9.35 -23.67
CA ARG A 102 -16.23 -9.74 -25.07
C ARG A 102 -15.25 -8.81 -25.77
N ALA A 103 -15.28 -7.52 -25.48
CA ALA A 103 -14.27 -6.58 -25.97
C ALA A 103 -12.85 -6.94 -25.51
N GLU A 104 -12.72 -7.65 -24.38
CA GLU A 104 -11.45 -8.20 -23.90
C GLU A 104 -11.16 -9.64 -24.37
N GLY A 105 -12.01 -10.22 -25.22
CA GLY A 105 -11.87 -11.59 -25.73
C GLY A 105 -12.35 -12.69 -24.78
N VAL A 106 -13.17 -12.35 -23.78
CA VAL A 106 -13.68 -13.29 -22.77
C VAL A 106 -15.17 -13.58 -22.99
N GLU A 107 -15.54 -14.85 -23.20
CA GLU A 107 -16.95 -15.25 -23.23
C GLU A 107 -17.44 -15.73 -21.85
N PRO A 108 -18.41 -15.03 -21.22
CA PRO A 108 -18.92 -15.41 -19.91
C PRO A 108 -19.82 -16.66 -19.96
N LEU A 109 -19.68 -17.55 -18.98
CA LEU A 109 -20.51 -18.76 -18.88
C LEU A 109 -21.95 -18.40 -18.45
N GLY A 110 -22.93 -18.68 -19.31
CA GLY A 110 -24.36 -18.72 -18.93
C GLY A 110 -25.12 -17.40 -19.02
N ILE A 111 -25.11 -16.73 -20.17
CA ILE A 111 -26.12 -15.70 -20.47
C ILE A 111 -27.44 -16.40 -20.80
N VAL A 112 -28.47 -16.20 -19.97
CA VAL A 112 -29.86 -16.47 -20.36
C VAL A 112 -30.19 -15.47 -21.47
N ARG A 113 -30.18 -15.94 -22.72
CA ARG A 113 -30.70 -15.19 -23.87
C ARG A 113 -32.13 -14.76 -23.54
N SER A 114 -32.42 -13.46 -23.56
CA SER A 114 -33.79 -13.04 -23.83
C SER A 114 -34.11 -13.52 -25.25
N LEU A 115 -34.99 -14.52 -25.34
CA LEU A 115 -35.46 -15.05 -26.61
C LEU A 115 -36.32 -13.97 -27.28
N SER A 116 -35.80 -13.34 -28.33
CA SER A 116 -36.61 -12.92 -29.47
C SER A 116 -36.14 -13.68 -30.71
N ALA A 117 -37.11 -14.18 -31.47
CA ALA A 117 -36.97 -15.26 -32.43
C ALA A 117 -36.03 -14.92 -33.61
N SER A 118 -35.07 -15.81 -33.86
CA SER A 118 -34.70 -16.28 -35.20
C SER A 118 -33.69 -17.43 -35.08
N THR A 119 -34.03 -18.54 -35.70
CA THR A 119 -33.25 -19.78 -35.82
C THR A 119 -32.12 -19.60 -36.83
N GLU A 120 -30.90 -19.37 -36.37
CA GLU A 120 -29.68 -19.84 -37.05
C GLU A 120 -28.63 -20.25 -36.00
N ALA A 121 -28.14 -21.48 -36.13
CA ALA A 121 -27.07 -22.01 -35.29
C ALA A 121 -25.74 -21.39 -35.72
N HIS A 122 -25.33 -20.30 -35.07
CA HIS A 122 -23.98 -19.78 -35.23
C HIS A 122 -23.01 -20.58 -34.35
N THR A 123 -22.12 -21.31 -35.03
CA THR A 123 -20.88 -21.87 -34.47
C THR A 123 -20.05 -20.77 -33.81
N VAL A 124 -19.62 -21.01 -32.57
CA VAL A 124 -18.68 -20.15 -31.83
C VAL A 124 -17.35 -20.13 -32.60
N PRO A 125 -16.78 -18.96 -32.95
CA PRO A 125 -15.47 -18.90 -33.59
C PRO A 125 -14.38 -19.48 -32.68
N ASP A 126 -13.48 -20.31 -33.23
CA ASP A 126 -12.33 -20.95 -32.55
C ASP A 126 -11.30 -19.96 -31.95
N THR A 127 -11.53 -18.65 -32.06
CA THR A 127 -10.63 -17.59 -31.60
C THR A 127 -10.95 -17.03 -30.22
N LEU A 128 -12.06 -17.43 -29.57
CA LEU A 128 -12.43 -16.98 -28.23
C LEU A 128 -11.89 -17.91 -27.15
N MET A 129 -11.07 -17.38 -26.23
CA MET A 129 -10.48 -18.15 -25.14
C MET A 129 -11.53 -18.43 -24.04
N PRO A 130 -11.66 -19.68 -23.55
CA PRO A 130 -12.55 -19.99 -22.43
C PRO A 130 -12.06 -19.36 -21.12
N PHE A 131 -12.99 -19.13 -20.19
CA PHE A 131 -12.74 -18.60 -18.84
C PHE A 131 -11.48 -19.19 -18.19
N GLN A 132 -10.45 -18.36 -17.99
CA GLN A 132 -9.26 -18.70 -17.22
C GLN A 132 -9.31 -18.04 -15.84
N LYS A 133 -9.47 -18.86 -14.80
CA LYS A 133 -9.46 -18.41 -13.42
C LYS A 133 -8.02 -18.12 -12.99
N ILE A 134 -7.73 -16.88 -12.61
CA ILE A 134 -6.43 -16.50 -12.04
C ILE A 134 -6.19 -17.29 -10.75
N ARG A 135 -5.03 -17.95 -10.63
CA ARG A 135 -4.64 -18.69 -9.42
C ARG A 135 -4.09 -17.72 -8.35
N GLN A 136 -4.28 -18.03 -7.07
CA GLN A 136 -3.78 -17.20 -5.95
C GLN A 136 -2.29 -16.81 -6.08
N GLU A 137 -1.47 -17.73 -6.59
CA GLU A 137 -0.02 -17.52 -6.79
C GLU A 137 0.30 -16.44 -7.84
N GLN A 138 -0.57 -16.24 -8.83
CA GLN A 138 -0.41 -15.18 -9.83
C GLN A 138 -0.72 -13.81 -9.24
N TYR A 139 -1.64 -13.72 -8.28
CA TYR A 139 -1.95 -12.48 -7.55
C TYR A 139 -0.83 -12.04 -6.60
N ARG A 140 -0.08 -12.97 -5.98
CA ARG A 140 1.05 -12.62 -5.09
C ARG A 140 2.07 -11.68 -5.74
N ARG A 141 2.25 -11.75 -7.07
CA ARG A 141 3.12 -10.85 -7.83
C ARG A 141 2.52 -9.45 -8.04
N VAL A 142 1.20 -9.32 -8.04
CA VAL A 142 0.48 -8.08 -8.39
C VAL A 142 0.21 -7.21 -7.16
N TRP A 143 0.10 -7.81 -5.97
CA TRP A 143 -0.21 -7.14 -4.70
C TRP A 143 0.91 -6.28 -4.10
N GLY A 144 2.02 -6.04 -4.80
CA GLY A 144 3.13 -5.32 -4.21
C GLY A 144 3.80 -6.04 -3.03
N LEU A 145 3.42 -7.29 -2.73
CA LEU A 145 4.24 -8.25 -1.97
C LEU A 145 5.40 -8.67 -2.88
N HIS A 146 6.35 -7.75 -3.10
CA HIS A 146 7.62 -8.11 -3.69
C HIS A 146 8.39 -8.91 -2.64
N LEU A 147 8.24 -10.24 -2.70
CA LEU A 147 9.19 -11.18 -2.09
C LEU A 147 10.53 -11.00 -2.81
N TRP A 148 11.38 -10.11 -2.30
CA TRP A 148 12.78 -10.09 -2.68
C TRP A 148 13.48 -11.22 -1.92
N ARG A 149 13.71 -12.35 -2.59
CA ARG A 149 14.70 -13.35 -2.15
C ARG A 149 16.08 -12.76 -2.36
N LEU A 150 16.58 -11.98 -1.41
CA LEU A 150 17.96 -11.50 -1.49
C LEU A 150 18.98 -12.47 -0.89
N THR A 151 18.62 -13.38 0.01
CA THR A 151 19.61 -14.30 0.62
C THR A 151 19.01 -15.59 1.24
N GLY A 152 17.76 -15.94 0.93
CA GLY A 152 17.10 -17.11 1.54
C GLY A 152 16.30 -16.82 2.82
N GLN A 153 15.98 -15.55 3.09
CA GLN A 153 14.98 -15.15 4.08
C GLN A 153 13.81 -14.46 3.37
N ASP A 154 12.59 -14.82 3.76
CA ASP A 154 11.36 -14.31 3.15
C ASP A 154 11.06 -12.89 3.65
N THR A 155 11.00 -11.92 2.73
CA THR A 155 10.58 -10.53 3.01
C THR A 155 9.20 -10.26 2.41
N ALA A 156 8.32 -9.59 3.15
CA ALA A 156 6.97 -9.24 2.70
C ALA A 156 6.78 -7.72 2.72
N THR A 157 6.39 -7.13 1.58
CA THR A 157 6.07 -5.71 1.45
C THR A 157 4.55 -5.52 1.41
N VAL A 158 3.98 -4.69 2.29
CA VAL A 158 2.53 -4.39 2.28
C VAL A 158 2.30 -2.91 2.02
N GLN A 159 1.55 -2.61 0.96
CA GLN A 159 1.10 -1.25 0.64
C GLN A 159 -0.32 -1.03 1.18
N VAL A 160 -0.51 -0.03 2.03
CA VAL A 160 -1.82 0.31 2.64
C VAL A 160 -2.39 1.56 1.99
N CYS A 161 -3.56 1.45 1.37
CA CYS A 161 -4.35 2.56 0.83
C CYS A 161 -5.45 2.97 1.82
N LEU A 162 -5.48 4.26 2.22
CA LEU A 162 -6.62 4.87 2.91
C LEU A 162 -7.02 6.16 2.17
N THR A 163 -8.31 6.47 2.13
CA THR A 163 -8.85 7.75 1.63
C THR A 163 -8.60 8.90 2.58
N TYR A 164 -8.50 10.08 1.98
CA TYR A 164 -8.58 11.36 2.65
C TYR A 164 -9.96 11.57 3.31
N GLN A 165 -9.98 11.87 4.61
CA GLN A 165 -11.14 12.46 5.30
C GLN A 165 -10.66 13.71 6.03
N ARG A 166 -11.45 14.79 5.91
CA ARG A 166 -11.09 16.18 6.24
C ARG A 166 -10.64 16.44 7.68
N ASP A 167 -10.94 15.53 8.61
CA ASP A 167 -10.87 15.83 10.06
C ASP A 167 -9.90 14.96 10.86
N GLN A 168 -8.97 14.21 10.23
CA GLN A 168 -8.12 13.28 10.99
C GLN A 168 -6.68 13.13 10.49
N HIS A 169 -5.78 12.99 11.47
CA HIS A 169 -4.39 12.55 11.33
C HIS A 169 -4.30 11.22 10.56
N PHE A 170 -4.04 11.31 9.26
CA PHE A 170 -4.04 10.19 8.34
C PHE A 170 -2.97 9.13 8.68
N CYS A 171 -1.74 9.55 8.98
CA CYS A 171 -0.64 8.68 9.40
C CYS A 171 -0.98 7.96 10.71
N LYS A 172 -1.66 8.63 11.65
CA LYS A 172 -2.19 7.99 12.86
C LYS A 172 -3.14 6.85 12.53
N ARG A 173 -4.11 7.06 11.62
CA ARG A 173 -5.05 6.01 11.21
C ARG A 173 -4.36 4.87 10.47
N LYS A 174 -3.43 5.17 9.55
CA LYS A 174 -2.61 4.15 8.88
C LYS A 174 -1.82 3.32 9.89
N GLY A 175 -1.18 3.96 10.89
CA GLY A 175 -0.47 3.24 11.94
C GLY A 175 -1.37 2.37 12.81
N GLN A 176 -2.55 2.88 13.21
CA GLN A 176 -3.56 2.08 13.92
C GLN A 176 -4.02 0.88 13.10
N TYR A 177 -4.23 1.07 11.80
CA TYR A 177 -4.64 0.03 10.88
C TYR A 177 -3.54 -1.04 10.70
N LEU A 178 -2.30 -0.61 10.49
CA LEU A 178 -1.14 -1.50 10.41
C LEU A 178 -1.04 -2.39 11.65
N HIS A 179 -1.09 -1.77 12.83
CA HIS A 179 -0.97 -2.46 14.11
C HIS A 179 -2.13 -3.42 14.40
N ARG A 180 -3.38 -3.02 14.11
CA ARG A 180 -4.56 -3.82 14.45
C ARG A 180 -4.85 -4.96 13.49
N TYR A 181 -4.52 -4.80 12.20
CA TYR A 181 -5.01 -5.71 11.16
C TYR A 181 -3.92 -6.31 10.29
N ILE A 182 -2.91 -5.52 9.89
CA ILE A 182 -1.92 -5.96 8.92
C ILE A 182 -0.79 -6.75 9.57
N LEU A 183 -0.10 -6.14 10.55
CA LEU A 183 1.06 -6.75 11.21
C LEU A 183 0.72 -8.07 11.93
N PRO A 184 -0.43 -8.18 12.67
CA PRO A 184 -0.86 -9.46 13.22
C PRO A 184 -1.05 -10.53 12.14
N LYS A 185 -1.64 -10.16 11.00
CA LYS A 185 -1.92 -11.11 9.92
C LYS A 185 -0.65 -11.59 9.23
N LEU A 186 0.30 -10.68 8.99
CA LEU A 186 1.62 -11.03 8.47
C LEU A 186 2.37 -11.97 9.42
N TRP A 187 2.30 -11.72 10.73
CA TRP A 187 2.91 -12.60 11.71
C TRP A 187 2.27 -13.99 11.74
N GLU A 188 0.94 -14.04 11.68
CA GLU A 188 0.19 -15.30 11.62
C GLU A 188 0.57 -16.14 10.39
N GLU A 189 0.68 -15.51 9.22
CA GLU A 189 0.93 -16.19 7.95
C GLU A 189 2.41 -16.57 7.76
N PHE A 190 3.34 -15.66 8.06
CA PHE A 190 4.76 -15.82 7.73
C PHE A 190 5.64 -16.00 8.98
N GLY A 191 5.32 -15.34 10.09
CA GLY A 191 6.14 -15.37 11.30
C GLY A 191 6.25 -16.78 11.91
N LYS A 192 5.10 -17.45 12.08
CA LYS A 192 5.04 -18.79 12.66
C LYS A 192 5.75 -19.86 11.81
N SER A 193 5.61 -19.79 10.49
CA SER A 193 6.15 -20.77 9.55
C SER A 193 7.65 -20.57 9.31
N SER A 194 8.14 -19.34 9.39
CA SER A 194 9.57 -18.99 9.22
C SER A 194 10.44 -19.27 10.44
N LYS A 195 9.85 -19.66 11.58
CA LYS A 195 10.53 -19.77 12.88
C LYS A 195 11.20 -18.45 13.32
N ALA A 196 10.68 -17.32 12.86
CA ALA A 196 11.17 -16.01 13.29
C ALA A 196 10.96 -15.85 14.81
N ALA A 197 11.94 -15.26 15.49
CA ALA A 197 11.82 -14.92 16.92
C ALA A 197 10.97 -13.66 17.12
N THR A 198 11.03 -12.72 16.17
CA THR A 198 10.36 -11.42 16.25
C THR A 198 10.18 -10.81 14.87
N MET A 199 9.34 -9.79 14.76
CA MET A 199 9.21 -8.96 13.56
C MET A 199 10.06 -7.69 13.71
N ILE A 200 10.77 -7.31 12.66
CA ILE A 200 11.47 -6.02 12.55
C ILE A 200 10.77 -5.21 11.46
N ILE A 201 10.39 -3.97 11.79
CA ILE A 201 9.67 -3.10 10.86
C ILE A 201 10.68 -2.15 10.23
N LEU A 202 10.90 -2.28 8.92
CA LEU A 202 11.64 -1.32 8.10
C LEU A 202 10.64 -0.46 7.35
N ALA A 203 10.68 0.85 7.58
CA ALA A 203 9.80 1.82 6.94
C ALA A 203 10.60 2.95 6.30
N HIS A 204 10.15 3.38 5.13
CA HIS A 204 10.75 4.43 4.34
C HIS A 204 9.76 5.57 4.11
N SER A 205 10.26 6.80 4.13
CA SER A 205 9.52 8.01 3.78
C SER A 205 8.17 8.11 4.51
N LEU A 206 7.07 8.40 3.81
CA LEU A 206 5.72 8.50 4.39
C LEU A 206 5.30 7.25 5.20
N GLY A 207 5.86 6.08 4.90
CA GLY A 207 5.64 4.86 5.67
C GLY A 207 6.17 4.95 7.11
N SER A 208 7.22 5.74 7.34
CA SER A 208 7.87 5.92 8.65
C SER A 208 6.92 6.51 9.69
N ALA A 209 6.11 7.51 9.33
CA ALA A 209 5.12 8.10 10.23
C ALA A 209 4.11 7.06 10.74
N SER A 210 3.61 6.23 9.84
CA SER A 210 2.66 5.17 10.17
C SER A 210 3.30 4.05 10.99
N ALA A 211 4.55 3.69 10.69
CA ALA A 211 5.32 2.70 11.44
C ALA A 211 5.60 3.14 12.88
N ILE A 212 5.97 4.42 13.10
CA ILE A 212 6.14 5.00 14.44
C ILE A 212 4.86 4.83 15.26
N VAL A 213 3.70 5.18 14.68
CA VAL A 213 2.42 5.02 15.36
C VAL A 213 2.12 3.55 15.67
N ALA A 214 2.33 2.65 14.70
CA ALA A 214 2.06 1.22 14.88
C ALA A 214 2.92 0.61 16.01
N VAL A 215 4.22 0.90 16.02
CA VAL A 215 5.15 0.41 17.05
C VAL A 215 4.89 1.06 18.40
N ALA A 216 4.52 2.34 18.42
CA ALA A 216 4.14 3.03 19.65
C ALA A 216 2.89 2.41 20.28
N LEU A 217 1.89 2.01 19.49
CA LEU A 217 0.70 1.31 20.00
C LEU A 217 1.08 -0.06 20.56
N HIS A 218 1.83 -0.85 19.80
CA HIS A 218 2.37 -2.14 20.25
C HIS A 218 3.12 -2.01 21.59
N SER A 219 3.99 -1.02 21.73
CA SER A 219 4.78 -0.79 22.95
C SER A 219 3.97 -0.39 24.20
N GLN A 220 2.69 -0.07 24.05
CA GLN A 220 1.78 0.26 25.16
C GLN A 220 0.90 -0.93 25.57
N GLU A 221 0.87 -2.00 24.78
CA GLU A 221 0.09 -3.19 25.10
C GLU A 221 0.85 -4.10 26.07
N THR A 222 0.11 -4.85 26.88
CA THR A 222 0.67 -5.90 27.74
C THR A 222 0.60 -7.27 27.07
N GLU A 223 -0.42 -7.47 26.24
CA GLU A 223 -0.62 -8.66 25.42
C GLU A 223 -0.51 -8.28 23.95
N HIS A 224 0.37 -8.96 23.22
CA HIS A 224 0.70 -8.58 21.86
C HIS A 224 0.19 -9.63 20.87
N GLN A 225 -0.47 -9.18 19.80
CA GLN A 225 -0.92 -10.05 18.70
C GLN A 225 0.21 -10.50 17.77
N TYR A 226 1.35 -9.80 17.82
CA TYR A 226 2.58 -10.11 17.10
C TYR A 226 3.80 -9.63 17.91
N PRO A 227 4.95 -10.30 17.86
CA PRO A 227 6.19 -9.79 18.42
C PRO A 227 6.77 -8.70 17.53
N CYS A 228 7.25 -7.61 18.13
CA CYS A 228 7.95 -6.53 17.45
C CYS A 228 9.27 -6.28 18.19
N GLY A 229 10.40 -6.51 17.52
CA GLY A 229 11.73 -6.50 18.13
C GLY A 229 12.58 -5.29 17.75
N GLY A 230 12.16 -4.51 16.75
CA GLY A 230 12.91 -3.34 16.31
C GLY A 230 12.19 -2.53 15.24
N LEU A 231 12.58 -1.27 15.16
CA LEU A 231 12.09 -0.30 14.18
C LEU A 231 13.27 0.29 13.42
N ILE A 232 13.19 0.28 12.09
CA ILE A 232 14.16 0.88 11.19
C ILE A 232 13.42 1.93 10.35
N LEU A 233 13.93 3.15 10.34
CA LEU A 233 13.34 4.28 9.63
C LEU A 233 14.33 4.87 8.63
N SER A 234 13.85 5.23 7.45
CA SER A 234 14.62 6.02 6.47
C SER A 234 13.78 7.10 5.80
N GLY A 235 14.43 8.15 5.28
CA GLY A 235 13.80 9.16 4.41
C GLY A 235 12.67 9.96 5.07
N TRP A 236 12.64 10.08 6.40
CA TRP A 236 11.57 10.77 7.12
C TRP A 236 12.11 11.74 8.16
N GLY A 237 11.82 13.03 7.97
CA GLY A 237 12.31 14.10 8.83
C GLY A 237 11.20 14.85 9.56
N THR A 238 11.60 15.88 10.29
CA THR A 238 10.68 16.83 10.95
C THR A 238 10.66 18.17 10.26
N VAL A 239 11.73 18.57 9.58
CA VAL A 239 11.82 19.85 8.86
C VAL A 239 11.74 19.57 7.36
N THR A 240 10.62 19.93 6.74
CA THR A 240 10.37 19.73 5.30
C THR A 240 11.02 20.86 4.51
N THR A 241 11.60 20.54 3.36
CA THR A 241 12.11 21.53 2.39
C THR A 241 11.00 22.10 1.52
N LEU A 242 9.82 21.46 1.50
CA LEU A 242 8.69 21.89 0.69
C LEU A 242 7.99 23.11 1.32
N PRO A 243 7.80 24.21 0.57
CA PRO A 243 7.01 25.34 1.02
C PRO A 243 5.57 24.92 1.34
N LYS A 244 5.03 25.46 2.42
CA LYS A 244 3.67 25.13 2.87
C LYS A 244 2.63 25.47 1.80
N GLU A 245 2.80 26.61 1.14
CA GLU A 245 1.89 27.13 0.12
C GLU A 245 1.83 26.18 -1.08
N LEU A 246 2.98 25.63 -1.49
CA LEU A 246 3.06 24.63 -2.56
C LEU A 246 2.29 23.35 -2.18
N VAL A 247 2.43 22.89 -0.94
CA VAL A 247 1.68 21.71 -0.45
C VAL A 247 0.18 22.00 -0.46
N GLU A 248 -0.25 23.17 0.01
CA GLU A 248 -1.67 23.56 0.03
C GLU A 248 -2.26 23.69 -1.39
N GLU A 249 -1.50 24.21 -2.35
CA GLU A 249 -1.87 24.29 -3.75
C GLU A 249 -2.05 22.88 -4.35
N MET A 250 -1.07 22.01 -4.17
CA MET A 250 -1.12 20.61 -4.63
C MET A 250 -2.33 19.87 -4.03
N LEU A 251 -2.58 20.05 -2.73
CA LEU A 251 -3.72 19.44 -2.06
C LEU A 251 -5.04 19.99 -2.58
N THR A 252 -5.13 21.30 -2.85
CA THR A 252 -6.33 21.94 -3.41
C THR A 252 -6.64 21.41 -4.80
N ALA A 253 -5.61 21.27 -5.65
CA ALA A 253 -5.73 20.76 -7.01
C ALA A 253 -6.11 19.27 -7.09
N HIS A 254 -5.99 18.50 -6.00
CA HIS A 254 -6.22 17.05 -6.00
C HIS A 254 -7.18 16.59 -4.88
N ARG A 255 -7.88 17.54 -4.25
CA ARG A 255 -8.70 17.33 -3.04
C ARG A 255 -9.92 16.45 -3.29
N HIS A 256 -10.55 16.64 -4.45
CA HIS A 256 -11.73 15.92 -4.92
C HIS A 256 -11.43 14.46 -5.25
N VAL A 257 -10.24 14.18 -5.80
CA VAL A 257 -9.77 12.83 -6.11
C VAL A 257 -9.38 12.09 -4.81
N GLY A 258 -8.83 12.83 -3.84
CA GLY A 258 -8.20 12.28 -2.63
C GLY A 258 -6.87 11.56 -2.89
N ARG A 259 -6.34 11.64 -4.12
CA ARG A 259 -5.08 11.05 -4.56
C ARG A 259 -4.26 12.06 -5.36
N LEU A 260 -2.95 11.98 -5.22
CA LEU A 260 -1.97 12.84 -5.88
C LEU A 260 -1.05 12.00 -6.76
N ASN A 261 -0.94 12.38 -8.03
CA ASN A 261 0.10 11.88 -8.93
C ASN A 261 1.13 12.98 -9.13
N LEU A 262 2.38 12.71 -8.80
CA LEU A 262 3.46 13.65 -9.07
C LEU A 262 3.94 13.50 -10.52
N PRO A 263 4.29 14.60 -11.20
CA PRO A 263 5.03 14.51 -12.46
C PRO A 263 6.29 13.65 -12.27
N MET A 264 6.52 12.71 -13.18
CA MET A 264 7.59 11.72 -13.06
C MET A 264 8.97 12.36 -12.84
N ASP A 265 9.30 13.40 -13.60
CA ASP A 265 10.59 14.08 -13.51
C ASP A 265 10.78 14.71 -12.11
N GLY A 266 9.73 15.33 -11.57
CA GLY A 266 9.75 15.90 -10.22
C GLY A 266 9.87 14.83 -9.13
N LYS A 267 9.23 13.67 -9.32
CA LYS A 267 9.33 12.52 -8.41
C LYS A 267 10.75 11.94 -8.41
N ASP A 268 11.36 11.78 -9.58
CA ASP A 268 12.74 11.28 -9.70
C ASP A 268 13.76 12.22 -9.06
N ILE A 269 13.59 13.53 -9.25
CA ILE A 269 14.42 14.54 -8.58
C ILE A 269 14.24 14.44 -7.05
N SER A 270 13.01 14.28 -6.57
CA SER A 270 12.74 14.17 -5.12
C SER A 270 13.34 12.91 -4.51
N MET A 271 13.28 11.78 -5.22
CA MET A 271 13.74 10.48 -4.72
C MET A 271 15.24 10.26 -4.88
N PHE A 272 15.83 10.73 -5.99
CA PHE A 272 17.20 10.41 -6.41
C PHE A 272 18.07 11.63 -6.67
N GLY A 273 17.56 12.85 -6.50
CA GLY A 273 18.25 14.08 -6.88
C GLY A 273 18.29 14.29 -8.40
N GLU A 274 18.86 15.42 -8.81
CA GLU A 274 19.09 15.72 -10.24
C GLU A 274 19.93 14.62 -10.91
N GLU A 275 19.64 14.34 -12.18
CA GLU A 275 20.32 13.29 -12.94
C GLU A 275 21.85 13.50 -12.98
N GLY A 276 22.30 14.76 -13.13
CA GLY A 276 23.71 15.13 -13.17
C GLY A 276 24.50 14.81 -11.89
N LEU A 277 23.82 14.57 -10.75
CA LEU A 277 24.47 14.16 -9.51
C LEU A 277 24.82 12.68 -9.48
N GLY A 278 24.22 11.86 -10.36
CA GLY A 278 24.53 10.43 -10.47
C GLY A 278 24.27 9.62 -9.20
N LEU A 279 23.28 10.00 -8.38
CA LEU A 279 23.04 9.36 -7.07
C LEU A 279 22.34 7.99 -7.15
N ALA A 280 21.76 7.67 -8.30
CA ALA A 280 21.15 6.38 -8.61
C ALA A 280 21.41 6.01 -10.07
N SER A 281 21.48 4.70 -10.34
CA SER A 281 21.73 4.20 -11.69
C SER A 281 20.62 4.57 -12.67
N THR A 282 20.98 4.75 -13.94
CA THR A 282 20.03 4.96 -15.04
C THR A 282 18.99 3.85 -15.13
N ARG A 283 19.37 2.61 -14.81
CA ARG A 283 18.44 1.47 -14.73
C ARG A 283 17.35 1.69 -13.69
N ILE A 284 17.71 2.14 -12.48
CA ILE A 284 16.72 2.38 -11.41
C ILE A 284 15.78 3.53 -11.79
N ARG A 285 16.32 4.63 -12.31
CA ARG A 285 15.51 5.76 -12.82
C ARG A 285 14.58 5.33 -13.96
N GLY A 286 15.03 4.41 -14.81
CA GLY A 286 14.21 3.80 -15.86
C GLY A 286 13.00 3.00 -15.36
N LEU A 287 13.00 2.57 -14.09
CA LEU A 287 11.89 1.82 -13.48
C LEU A 287 10.85 2.73 -12.81
N SER A 288 11.08 4.04 -12.71
CA SER A 288 10.20 4.93 -11.94
C SER A 288 8.75 4.89 -12.42
N LYS A 289 8.51 4.79 -13.73
CA LYS A 289 7.16 4.65 -14.30
C LYS A 289 6.48 3.34 -13.91
N GLU A 290 7.24 2.24 -13.82
CA GLU A 290 6.72 0.93 -13.42
C GLU A 290 6.44 0.87 -11.92
N MET A 291 7.24 1.60 -11.13
CA MET A 291 7.11 1.72 -9.69
C MET A 291 6.11 2.80 -9.27
N ASP A 292 5.61 3.61 -10.21
CA ASP A 292 4.78 4.75 -9.88
C ASP A 292 3.43 4.32 -9.32
N GLN A 293 3.01 5.01 -8.27
CA GLN A 293 1.78 4.76 -7.55
C GLN A 293 1.26 6.09 -7.03
N SER A 294 -0.05 6.31 -7.17
CA SER A 294 -0.71 7.50 -6.64
C SER A 294 -0.64 7.53 -5.12
N MET A 295 -0.25 8.69 -4.57
CA MET A 295 -0.19 8.91 -3.13
C MET A 295 -1.54 9.38 -2.62
N SER A 296 -1.89 9.08 -1.38
CA SER A 296 -3.09 9.68 -0.78
C SER A 296 -2.84 11.15 -0.45
N CYS A 297 -3.78 12.04 -0.78
CA CYS A 297 -3.72 13.44 -0.35
C CYS A 297 -3.62 13.55 1.18
N GLY A 298 -4.20 12.58 1.91
CA GLY A 298 -4.06 12.53 3.36
C GLY A 298 -2.64 12.27 3.86
N GLU A 299 -1.82 11.53 3.12
CA GLU A 299 -0.41 11.31 3.50
C GLU A 299 0.40 12.58 3.37
N ILE A 300 0.18 13.30 2.27
CA ILE A 300 0.86 14.56 1.99
C ILE A 300 0.42 15.61 2.99
N GLU A 301 -0.88 15.74 3.22
CA GLU A 301 -1.45 16.71 4.15
C GLU A 301 -1.04 16.45 5.60
N ASP A 302 -1.18 15.22 6.09
CA ASP A 302 -0.82 14.91 7.46
C ASP A 302 0.71 14.98 7.63
N GLY A 303 1.48 14.41 6.70
CA GLY A 303 2.94 14.40 6.74
C GLY A 303 3.58 15.79 6.74
N ASN A 304 3.05 16.72 5.95
CA ASN A 304 3.64 18.05 5.81
C ASN A 304 3.01 19.11 6.73
N LEU A 305 1.69 19.03 7.01
CA LEU A 305 0.98 20.10 7.72
C LEU A 305 0.69 19.78 9.19
N HIS A 306 0.55 18.51 9.57
CA HIS A 306 0.01 18.14 10.89
C HIS A 306 0.94 17.28 11.73
N TRP A 307 1.79 16.46 11.10
CA TRP A 307 2.68 15.48 11.73
C TRP A 307 3.50 16.06 12.89
N ARG A 308 4.07 17.26 12.67
CA ARG A 308 4.85 18.00 13.68
C ARG A 308 4.11 18.20 15.00
N GLY A 309 2.78 18.32 14.96
CA GLY A 309 1.96 18.61 16.14
C GLY A 309 1.77 17.43 17.10
N TYR A 310 2.00 16.18 16.66
CA TYR A 310 1.65 15.02 17.49
C TYR A 310 2.67 13.88 17.51
N TRP A 311 3.62 13.83 16.59
CA TRP A 311 4.49 12.66 16.42
C TRP A 311 5.34 12.32 17.63
N GLU A 312 5.87 13.32 18.35
CA GLU A 312 6.71 13.09 19.54
C GLU A 312 5.98 12.30 20.62
N SER A 313 4.66 12.47 20.72
CA SER A 313 3.83 11.73 21.68
C SER A 313 3.79 10.23 21.36
N TYR A 314 4.02 9.85 20.10
CA TYR A 314 4.17 8.45 19.68
C TYR A 314 5.62 8.01 19.76
N ALA A 315 6.59 8.82 19.33
CA ALA A 315 8.01 8.49 19.42
C ALA A 315 8.42 8.12 20.86
N LYS A 316 7.98 8.90 21.85
CA LYS A 316 8.22 8.62 23.28
C LYS A 316 7.60 7.31 23.77
N LYS A 317 6.63 6.72 23.06
CA LYS A 317 5.99 5.46 23.45
C LYS A 317 6.68 4.23 22.90
N VAL A 318 7.57 4.38 21.91
CA VAL A 318 8.32 3.27 21.31
C VAL A 318 9.29 2.68 22.34
N LYS A 319 9.17 1.37 22.59
CA LYS A 319 10.00 0.62 23.55
C LYS A 319 10.88 -0.47 22.91
N VAL A 320 10.99 -0.46 21.58
CA VAL A 320 11.88 -1.36 20.84
C VAL A 320 13.11 -0.58 20.37
N PRO A 321 14.25 -1.24 20.12
CA PRO A 321 15.40 -0.62 19.46
C PRO A 321 15.00 0.10 18.17
N LEU A 322 15.59 1.28 17.95
CA LEU A 322 15.43 2.11 16.77
C LEU A 322 16.76 2.26 16.02
N MET A 323 16.72 2.10 14.70
CA MET A 323 17.74 2.56 13.76
C MET A 323 17.13 3.58 12.80
N TYR A 324 17.76 4.74 12.62
CA TYR A 324 17.27 5.79 11.73
C TYR A 324 18.35 6.28 10.75
N GLY A 325 18.02 6.40 9.47
CA GLY A 325 18.92 6.89 8.44
C GLY A 325 18.31 7.98 7.57
N MET A 326 19.13 8.93 7.15
CA MET A 326 18.72 9.98 6.23
C MET A 326 19.84 10.26 5.23
N GLY A 327 19.50 10.40 3.95
CA GLY A 327 20.46 10.82 2.92
C GLY A 327 20.82 12.29 3.07
N GLU A 328 22.09 12.65 2.91
CA GLU A 328 22.53 14.06 2.97
C GLU A 328 21.93 14.92 1.85
N LYS A 329 21.66 14.31 0.69
CA LYS A 329 21.07 14.98 -0.48
C LYS A 329 19.57 14.72 -0.57
N ASP A 330 18.89 14.65 0.58
CA ASP A 330 17.44 14.49 0.63
C ASP A 330 16.73 15.70 0.01
N GLY A 331 15.81 15.45 -0.93
CA GLY A 331 15.07 16.50 -1.62
C GLY A 331 13.81 16.97 -0.89
N LEU A 332 13.37 16.25 0.14
CA LEU A 332 12.09 16.44 0.84
C LEU A 332 12.26 16.93 2.28
N TRP A 333 13.41 16.66 2.90
CA TRP A 333 13.68 17.00 4.30
C TRP A 333 15.03 17.70 4.48
N GLU A 334 15.11 18.63 5.44
CA GLU A 334 16.40 19.19 5.84
C GLU A 334 17.23 18.13 6.57
N ALA A 335 18.17 17.52 5.84
CA ALA A 335 19.03 16.46 6.36
C ALA A 335 20.38 17.02 6.83
N ASN A 336 20.56 17.12 8.15
CA ASN A 336 21.84 17.47 8.76
C ASN A 336 21.97 16.81 10.15
N GLN A 337 23.15 16.92 10.76
CA GLN A 337 23.40 16.25 12.04
C GLN A 337 22.46 16.70 13.15
N LYS A 338 22.08 17.99 13.17
CA LYS A 338 21.16 18.53 14.17
C LYS A 338 19.77 17.93 14.00
N THR A 339 19.19 17.98 12.80
CA THR A 339 17.84 17.46 12.55
C THR A 339 17.75 15.96 12.82
N ILE A 340 18.80 15.20 12.51
CA ILE A 340 18.87 13.76 12.79
C ILE A 340 18.95 13.48 14.30
N ASN A 341 19.79 14.22 15.03
CA ASN A 341 19.90 14.06 16.48
C ASN A 341 18.59 14.41 17.18
N ASP A 342 17.96 15.53 16.80
CA ASP A 342 16.68 15.98 17.36
C ASP A 342 15.58 14.93 17.13
N PHE A 343 15.50 14.38 15.91
CA PHE A 343 14.54 13.31 15.59
C PHE A 343 14.76 12.06 16.45
N THR A 344 16.02 11.64 16.58
CA THR A 344 16.39 10.43 17.33
C THR A 344 16.14 10.59 18.83
N ALA A 345 16.42 11.78 19.38
CA ALA A 345 16.24 12.08 20.80
C ALA A 345 14.77 12.00 21.26
N ALA A 346 13.80 12.15 20.34
CA ALA A 346 12.38 12.02 20.66
C ALA A 346 11.97 10.59 21.05
N PHE A 347 12.76 9.57 20.70
CA PHE A 347 12.53 8.17 21.04
C PHE A 347 13.11 7.81 22.41
N SER A 348 12.80 8.62 23.42
CA SER A 348 13.44 8.59 24.74
C SER A 348 13.24 7.29 25.53
N ASN A 349 12.24 6.47 25.19
CA ASN A 349 11.97 5.19 25.83
C ASN A 349 12.43 3.99 24.99
N SER A 350 13.06 4.23 23.84
CA SER A 350 13.71 3.16 23.09
C SER A 350 14.95 2.70 23.88
N PRO A 351 15.15 1.38 24.07
CA PRO A 351 16.33 0.86 24.78
C PRO A 351 17.65 1.14 24.03
N ARG A 352 17.56 1.38 22.72
CA ARG A 352 18.69 1.71 21.85
C ARG A 352 18.17 2.51 20.67
N ALA A 353 18.57 3.77 20.56
CA ALA A 353 18.28 4.60 19.40
C ALA A 353 19.58 5.02 18.71
N GLU A 354 19.83 4.48 17.53
CA GLU A 354 20.97 4.88 16.70
C GLU A 354 20.50 5.60 15.44
N SER A 355 21.30 6.55 14.98
CA SER A 355 21.00 7.27 13.75
C SER A 355 22.23 7.64 12.96
N GLY A 356 22.04 7.92 11.65
CA GLY A 356 23.14 8.32 10.78
C GLY A 356 22.72 9.14 9.58
N LEU A 357 23.48 10.20 9.32
CA LEU A 357 23.48 10.92 8.04
C LEU A 357 24.32 10.12 7.04
N VAL A 358 23.70 9.69 5.94
CA VAL A 358 24.41 8.98 4.86
C VAL A 358 24.92 10.01 3.86
N LEU A 359 26.21 10.34 3.98
CA LEU A 359 26.88 11.37 3.18
C LEU A 359 26.77 11.09 1.68
N GLY A 360 26.40 12.12 0.92
CA GLY A 360 26.18 12.06 -0.53
C GLY A 360 24.91 11.32 -0.98
N ALA A 361 24.24 10.56 -0.11
CA ALA A 361 23.11 9.73 -0.52
C ALA A 361 21.82 10.53 -0.73
N PRO A 362 20.94 10.11 -1.66
CA PRO A 362 19.66 10.77 -1.92
C PRO A 362 18.58 10.36 -0.90
N HIS A 363 17.36 10.88 -1.06
CA HIS A 363 16.20 10.51 -0.25
C HIS A 363 15.96 8.99 -0.23
N CYS A 364 15.86 8.36 -1.41
CA CYS A 364 15.63 6.93 -1.55
C CYS A 364 16.95 6.15 -1.43
N LEU A 365 17.40 5.95 -0.19
CA LEU A 365 18.63 5.23 0.14
C LEU A 365 18.63 3.83 -0.50
N GLU A 366 17.53 3.09 -0.33
CA GLU A 366 17.38 1.67 -0.65
C GLU A 366 17.63 1.35 -2.13
N LEU A 367 17.29 2.28 -3.03
CA LEU A 367 17.42 2.11 -4.48
C LEU A 367 18.57 2.94 -5.09
N SER A 368 19.34 3.63 -4.25
CA SER A 368 20.51 4.42 -4.64
C SER A 368 21.80 3.59 -4.70
N HIS A 369 22.93 4.22 -5.08
CA HIS A 369 24.25 3.60 -4.97
C HIS A 369 24.67 3.25 -3.54
N TRP A 370 24.07 3.89 -2.53
CA TRP A 370 24.29 3.59 -1.11
C TRP A 370 23.38 2.46 -0.59
N GLY A 371 22.37 2.06 -1.37
CA GLY A 371 21.36 1.08 -1.00
C GLY A 371 21.92 -0.24 -0.47
N PRO A 372 22.89 -0.89 -1.15
CA PRO A 372 23.48 -2.11 -0.64
C PRO A 372 24.07 -1.96 0.77
N GLY A 373 24.86 -0.91 1.01
CA GLY A 373 25.44 -0.65 2.33
C GLY A 373 24.39 -0.33 3.40
N TRP A 374 23.37 0.46 3.04
CA TRP A 374 22.24 0.75 3.92
C TRP A 374 21.48 -0.52 4.31
N LEU A 375 21.11 -1.35 3.34
CA LEU A 375 20.38 -2.60 3.59
C LEU A 375 21.19 -3.59 4.43
N TRP A 376 22.51 -3.68 4.26
CA TRP A 376 23.36 -4.50 5.13
C TRP A 376 23.33 -4.04 6.58
N ARG A 377 23.33 -2.72 6.82
CA ARG A 377 23.16 -2.20 8.18
C ARG A 377 21.78 -2.52 8.74
N CYS A 378 20.72 -2.35 7.95
CA CYS A 378 19.35 -2.70 8.37
C CYS A 378 19.24 -4.18 8.75
N LEU A 379 19.82 -5.09 7.96
CA LEU A 379 19.82 -6.51 8.24
C LEU A 379 20.67 -6.86 9.46
N GLY A 380 21.85 -6.26 9.62
CA GLY A 380 22.69 -6.41 10.81
C GLY A 380 21.94 -6.00 12.07
N PHE A 381 21.34 -4.81 12.06
CA PHE A 381 20.49 -4.33 13.14
C PHE A 381 19.31 -5.27 13.44
N ALA A 382 18.64 -5.78 12.40
CA ALA A 382 17.54 -6.73 12.55
C ALA A 382 17.98 -8.03 13.24
N VAL A 383 19.17 -8.56 12.88
CA VAL A 383 19.76 -9.75 13.51
C VAL A 383 20.09 -9.49 14.98
N GLU A 384 20.67 -8.34 15.30
CA GLU A 384 20.94 -7.95 16.69
C GLU A 384 19.66 -7.89 17.52
N CYS A 385 18.63 -7.22 17.02
CA CYS A 385 17.33 -7.11 17.67
C CYS A 385 16.70 -8.49 17.90
N ALA A 386 16.67 -9.35 16.88
CA ALA A 386 16.14 -10.70 16.98
C ALA A 386 16.91 -11.57 17.99
N THR A 387 18.24 -11.42 18.04
CA THR A 387 19.10 -12.13 18.98
C THR A 387 18.79 -11.70 20.42
N SER A 388 18.71 -10.39 20.68
CA SER A 388 18.37 -9.86 22.01
C SER A 388 17.00 -10.35 22.48
N THR A 389 15.96 -10.26 21.63
CA THR A 389 14.63 -10.79 21.97
C THR A 389 14.66 -12.28 22.29
N GLY A 390 15.45 -13.07 21.55
CA GLY A 390 15.59 -14.51 21.80
C GLY A 390 16.27 -14.85 23.13
N THR A 391 17.14 -13.97 23.64
CA THR A 391 17.86 -14.18 24.91
C THR A 391 17.09 -13.75 26.16
N GLU A 392 16.04 -12.92 26.01
CA GLU A 392 15.21 -12.44 27.12
C GLU A 392 14.08 -13.42 27.52
N GLY A 393 13.88 -14.51 26.75
CA GLY A 393 12.94 -15.60 27.09
C GLY A 393 13.52 -16.61 28.10
N PRO A 394 12.67 -17.44 28.75
CA PRO A 394 13.15 -18.50 29.64
C PRO A 394 14.04 -19.47 28.85
N ARG A 395 15.29 -19.61 29.27
CA ARG A 395 16.24 -20.56 28.66
C ARG A 395 15.69 -21.98 28.85
N PRO A 396 15.55 -22.79 27.79
CA PRO A 396 15.47 -24.23 28.00
C PRO A 396 16.79 -24.67 28.63
N ILE A 397 16.67 -25.23 29.84
CA ILE A 397 17.77 -25.80 30.63
C ILE A 397 18.28 -27.07 29.94
#